data_AF-A0A1H9ZX00-F1
#
_entry.id   AF-A0A1H9ZX00-F1
#
_cell.length_a   1.000
_cell.length_b   1.000
_cell.length_c   1.000
_cell.angle_alpha   90.00
_cell.angle_beta   90.00
_cell.angle_gamma   90.00
#
_symmetry.space_group_name_H-M   'P 1'
#
loop_
_entity.id
_entity.type
_entity.pdbx_description
1 polymer ?
#
loop_
_entity_poly.entity_id
_entity_poly.type
_entity_poly.pdbx_seq_one_letter_code
_entity_poly.pdbx_strand_id
1 'polypeptide(L)'
;MIRLECIDKVYRGESFEEKALNHVSLQIKDGEYFLDDIEIHNLPITQLHNIRKRKISFVFQQFALMNHCSVYENIEVPLLAQNVKKAIRKQIIMEKLEMLNIKELKNKLPIHISGGQ
;
A
#
# COMPACT_ATOMS: atom_id res chain seq x y z
N MET A 1 23.66 11.70 -1.94
CA MET A 1 23.10 11.79 -0.57
C MET A 1 21.58 11.72 -0.71
N ILE A 2 20.94 10.61 -0.30
CA ILE A 2 19.48 10.46 -0.47
C ILE A 2 18.80 11.31 0.60
N ARG A 3 18.26 12.47 0.21
CA ARG A 3 17.44 13.30 1.09
C ARG A 3 15.98 13.03 0.74
N LEU A 4 15.34 12.25 1.60
CA LEU A 4 13.90 12.00 1.52
C LEU A 4 13.18 13.24 2.07
N GLU A 5 12.79 14.17 1.18
CA GLU A 5 11.92 15.30 1.53
C GLU A 5 10.44 14.85 1.39
N CYS A 6 9.56 15.25 2.32
CA CYS A 6 8.18 14.75 2.50
C CYS A 6 8.03 13.31 3.06
N ILE A 7 8.88 12.91 4.01
CA ILE A 7 8.51 11.83 4.95
C ILE A 7 7.80 12.49 6.14
N ASP A 8 6.48 12.61 6.05
CA ASP A 8 5.67 12.92 7.22
C ASP A 8 5.62 11.69 8.13
N LYS A 9 6.53 11.65 9.09
CA LYS A 9 6.46 10.74 10.24
C LYS A 9 5.81 11.52 11.37
N VAL A 10 4.48 11.45 11.47
CA VAL A 10 3.74 11.99 12.63
C VAL A 10 3.28 10.84 13.51
N TYR A 11 3.83 10.78 14.72
CA TYR A 11 3.33 9.99 15.82
C TYR A 11 3.08 10.95 16.98
N ARG A 12 1.84 11.01 17.48
CA ARG A 12 1.57 11.40 18.88
C ARG A 12 0.23 10.84 19.35
N GLY A 13 0.26 10.34 20.58
CA GLY A 13 -0.81 9.59 21.23
C GLY A 13 -1.94 10.44 21.80
N GLU A 14 -2.97 9.70 22.21
CA GLU A 14 -4.23 10.01 22.90
C GLU A 14 -5.22 11.02 22.28
N SER A 15 -4.87 11.81 21.27
CA SER A 15 -5.88 12.57 20.51
C SER A 15 -5.42 12.80 19.07
N PHE A 16 -6.06 12.09 18.14
CA PHE A 16 -5.73 11.95 16.72
C PHE A 16 -5.21 13.21 15.98
N GLU A 17 -4.13 13.05 15.20
CA GLU A 17 -3.93 13.80 13.96
C GLU A 17 -3.66 12.81 12.81
N GLU A 18 -4.61 12.75 11.88
CA GLU A 18 -4.59 11.92 10.69
C GLU A 18 -4.02 12.75 9.52
N LYS A 19 -2.81 12.41 9.06
CA LYS A 19 -2.29 12.84 7.75
C LYS A 19 -1.85 11.62 6.97
N ALA A 20 -2.81 11.06 6.24
CA ALA A 20 -2.56 10.05 5.22
C ALA A 20 -1.66 10.64 4.12
N LEU A 21 -0.68 9.83 3.72
CA LEU A 21 0.41 10.09 2.78
C LEU A 21 -0.06 10.37 1.34
N ASN A 22 -0.78 11.48 1.13
CA ASN A 22 -1.29 11.81 -0.19
C ASN A 22 -0.19 12.23 -1.19
N HIS A 23 1.02 12.58 -0.74
CA HIS A 23 2.09 13.09 -1.60
C HIS A 23 3.48 12.55 -1.25
N VAL A 24 3.74 11.26 -1.49
CA VAL A 24 5.13 10.78 -1.57
C VAL A 24 5.72 11.23 -2.92
N SER A 25 6.44 12.35 -2.91
CA SER A 25 7.31 12.77 -4.01
C SER A 25 8.76 12.40 -3.70
N LEU A 26 9.34 11.50 -4.48
CA LEU A 26 10.78 11.25 -4.51
C LEU A 26 11.40 12.32 -5.41
N GLN A 27 12.09 13.30 -4.84
CA GLN A 27 12.92 14.25 -5.58
C GLN A 27 14.39 13.97 -5.31
N ILE A 28 15.16 13.81 -6.38
CA ILE A 28 16.61 13.63 -6.33
C ILE A 28 17.22 14.96 -6.71
N LYS A 29 17.93 15.59 -5.77
CA LYS A 29 18.56 16.90 -5.98
C LYS A 29 19.90 16.82 -6.71
N ASP A 30 20.57 15.65 -6.72
CA ASP A 30 21.71 15.32 -7.59
C ASP A 30 21.99 13.80 -7.49
N GLY A 31 21.92 13.09 -8.62
CA GLY A 31 22.23 11.66 -8.73
C GLY A 31 21.20 10.85 -9.53
N GLU A 32 21.57 9.64 -9.94
CA GLU A 32 20.70 8.73 -10.67
C GLU A 32 20.04 7.71 -9.72
N TYR A 33 18.74 7.48 -9.88
CA TYR A 33 18.03 6.41 -9.17
C TYR A 33 17.43 5.43 -10.15
N PHE A 34 17.87 4.19 -10.00
CA PHE A 34 17.43 3.05 -10.79
C PHE A 34 16.57 2.13 -9.93
N LEU A 35 15.46 1.67 -10.51
CA LEU A 35 14.67 0.56 -9.99
C LEU A 35 14.62 -0.51 -11.08
N ASP A 36 15.11 -1.73 -10.80
CA ASP A 36 15.24 -2.80 -11.79
C ASP A 36 15.96 -2.33 -13.07
N ASP A 37 17.10 -1.63 -12.92
CA ASP A 37 17.88 -1.02 -14.01
C ASP A 37 17.17 0.08 -14.82
N ILE A 38 15.99 0.53 -14.37
CA ILE A 38 15.26 1.63 -15.00
C ILE A 38 15.52 2.91 -14.23
N GLU A 39 16.06 3.92 -14.90
CA GLU A 39 16.23 5.27 -14.36
C GLU A 39 14.84 5.91 -14.13
N ILE A 40 14.40 6.04 -12.89
CA ILE A 40 13.01 6.43 -12.62
C ILE A 40 12.80 7.92 -12.39
N HIS A 41 13.84 8.67 -12.04
CA HIS A 41 13.71 10.07 -11.60
C HIS A 41 13.41 11.06 -12.74
N ASN A 42 13.67 10.66 -13.98
CA ASN A 42 13.33 11.41 -15.18
C ASN A 42 12.05 10.89 -15.88
N LEU A 43 11.35 9.91 -15.29
CA LEU A 43 10.16 9.34 -15.92
C LEU A 43 8.94 10.25 -15.75
N PRO A 44 8.04 10.30 -16.75
CA PRO A 44 6.74 10.94 -16.62
C PRO A 44 5.96 10.40 -15.44
N ILE A 45 5.16 11.25 -14.79
CA ILE A 45 4.38 10.91 -13.60
C ILE A 45 3.44 9.70 -13.81
N THR A 46 2.95 9.52 -15.04
CA THR A 46 2.11 8.37 -15.43
C THR A 46 2.89 7.06 -15.38
N GLN A 47 4.14 7.06 -15.80
CA GLN A 47 5.02 5.90 -15.74
C GLN A 47 5.44 5.61 -14.30
N LEU A 48 5.75 6.64 -13.52
CA LEU A 48 5.99 6.52 -12.07
C LEU A 48 4.80 5.89 -11.34
N HIS A 49 3.57 6.30 -11.66
CA HIS A 49 2.37 5.68 -11.10
C HIS A 49 2.25 4.20 -11.46
N ASN A 50 2.54 3.83 -12.71
CA ASN A 50 2.51 2.43 -13.13
C ASN A 50 3.56 1.58 -12.43
N ILE A 51 4.76 2.12 -12.23
CA ILE A 51 5.83 1.45 -11.47
C ILE A 51 5.38 1.26 -10.02
N ARG A 52 4.91 2.32 -9.35
CA ARG A 52 4.42 2.26 -7.97
C ARG A 52 3.34 1.19 -7.79
N LYS A 53 2.35 1.16 -8.67
CA LYS A 53 1.24 0.19 -8.63
C LYS A 53 1.68 -1.28 -8.75
N ARG A 54 2.82 -1.55 -9.40
CA ARG A 54 3.25 -2.92 -9.75
C ARG A 54 4.45 -3.41 -8.95
N LYS A 55 5.33 -2.51 -8.51
CA LYS A 55 6.65 -2.84 -7.97
C LYS A 55 6.85 -2.41 -6.52
N ILE A 56 6.00 -1.51 -6.02
CA ILE A 56 6.17 -0.93 -4.69
C ILE A 56 4.96 -1.30 -3.84
N SER A 57 5.21 -1.73 -2.61
CA SER A 57 4.20 -2.01 -1.60
C SER A 57 4.58 -1.30 -0.31
N PHE A 58 3.59 -0.91 0.48
CA PHE A 58 3.76 -0.18 1.72
C PHE A 58 3.20 -1.01 2.88
N VAL A 59 3.88 -0.97 4.02
CA VAL A 59 3.39 -1.52 5.29
C VAL A 59 3.42 -0.39 6.31
N PHE A 60 2.28 -0.13 6.94
CA PHE A 60 2.11 0.94 7.91
C PHE A 60 1.98 0.35 9.31
N GLN A 61 2.48 1.07 10.32
CA GLN A 61 2.39 0.62 11.72
C GLN A 61 0.94 0.60 12.25
N GLN A 62 0.05 1.46 11.76
CA GLN A 62 -1.41 1.43 12.03
C GLN A 62 -2.20 0.70 10.93
N PHE A 63 -1.55 -0.14 10.12
CA PHE A 63 -2.14 -1.03 9.11
C PHE A 63 -2.88 -0.36 7.93
N ALA A 64 -3.23 0.94 8.03
CA ALA A 64 -3.90 1.74 7.00
C ALA A 64 -5.10 1.04 6.35
N LEU A 65 -5.84 0.23 7.13
CA LEU A 65 -7.02 -0.49 6.66
C LEU A 65 -8.21 0.46 6.55
N MET A 66 -9.03 0.26 5.51
CA MET A 66 -10.32 0.92 5.37
C MET A 66 -11.30 0.27 6.35
N ASN A 67 -11.66 1.00 7.40
CA ASN A 67 -12.50 0.51 8.51
C ASN A 67 -13.91 0.08 8.09
N HIS A 68 -14.42 0.61 6.97
CA HIS A 68 -15.74 0.28 6.42
C HIS A 68 -15.69 -0.87 5.40
N CYS A 69 -14.52 -1.45 5.15
CA CYS A 69 -14.32 -2.58 4.26
C CYS A 69 -13.92 -3.81 5.07
N SER A 70 -14.36 -4.99 4.66
CA SER A 70 -13.90 -6.26 5.19
C SER A 70 -12.42 -6.51 4.90
N VAL A 71 -11.82 -7.49 5.57
CA VAL A 71 -10.44 -7.94 5.26
C VAL A 71 -10.31 -8.30 3.78
N TYR A 72 -11.27 -9.03 3.22
CA TYR A 72 -11.29 -9.38 1.80
C TYR A 72 -11.25 -8.12 0.90
N GLU A 73 -12.11 -7.14 1.19
CA GLU A 73 -12.21 -5.91 0.39
C GLU A 73 -10.95 -5.06 0.50
N ASN A 74 -10.34 -4.99 1.70
CA ASN A 74 -9.06 -4.32 1.90
C ASN A 74 -7.94 -4.92 1.03
N ILE A 75 -7.88 -6.25 0.93
CA ILE A 75 -6.92 -6.95 0.04
C ILE A 75 -7.30 -6.74 -1.44
N GLU A 76 -8.59 -6.57 -1.75
CA GLU A 76 -9.08 -6.41 -3.14
C GLU A 76 -8.75 -5.05 -3.75
N VAL A 77 -8.72 -3.96 -2.98
CA VAL A 77 -8.49 -2.59 -3.48
C VAL A 77 -7.23 -2.42 -4.36
N PRO A 78 -6.03 -2.87 -3.97
CA PRO A 78 -4.86 -2.75 -4.85
C PRO A 78 -5.00 -3.54 -6.16
N LEU A 79 -5.78 -4.63 -6.16
CA LEU A 79 -6.03 -5.44 -7.36
C LEU A 79 -7.05 -4.76 -8.30
N LEU A 80 -8.03 -4.03 -7.72
CA LEU A 80 -8.94 -3.16 -8.49
C LEU A 80 -8.18 -2.02 -9.15
N ALA A 81 -7.26 -1.37 -8.44
CA ALA A 81 -6.42 -0.29 -8.97
C ALA A 81 -5.50 -0.73 -10.13
N GLN A 82 -5.25 -2.04 -10.22
CA GLN A 82 -4.50 -2.71 -11.29
C GLN A 82 -5.40 -3.30 -12.39
N ASN A 83 -6.73 -3.10 -12.33
CA ASN A 83 -7.71 -3.65 -13.27
C ASN A 83 -7.68 -5.18 -13.41
N VAL A 84 -7.32 -5.90 -12.34
CA VAL A 84 -7.32 -7.37 -12.35
C VAL A 84 -8.76 -7.87 -12.41
N LYS A 85 -9.05 -8.87 -13.27
CA LYS A 85 -10.40 -9.44 -13.45
C LYS A 85 -10.92 -10.07 -12.15
N LYS A 86 -12.22 -9.94 -11.88
CA LYS A 86 -12.88 -10.40 -10.63
C LYS A 86 -12.55 -11.85 -10.26
N ALA A 87 -12.59 -12.77 -11.22
CA ALA A 87 -12.27 -14.18 -10.97
C ALA A 87 -10.82 -14.37 -10.48
N ILE A 88 -9.87 -13.69 -11.11
CA ILE A 88 -8.45 -13.74 -10.76
C ILE A 88 -8.22 -13.08 -9.39
N ARG A 89 -8.86 -11.93 -9.12
CA ARG A 89 -8.77 -11.27 -7.81
C ARG A 89 -9.20 -12.21 -6.69
N LYS A 90 -10.36 -12.85 -6.84
CA LYS A 90 -10.88 -13.81 -5.87
C LYS A 90 -9.87 -14.93 -5.59
N GLN A 91 -9.26 -15.48 -6.62
CA GLN A 91 -8.23 -16.52 -6.46
C GLN A 91 -7.02 -16.01 -5.66
N ILE A 92 -6.44 -14.87 -6.07
CA ILE A 92 -5.29 -14.26 -5.40
C ILE A 92 -5.61 -13.97 -3.92
N ILE A 93 -6.75 -13.34 -3.64
CA ILE A 93 -7.13 -12.98 -2.27
C ILE A 93 -7.28 -14.23 -1.41
N MET A 94 -7.96 -15.26 -1.90
CA MET A 94 -8.16 -16.50 -1.15
C MET A 94 -6.83 -17.23 -0.89
N GLU A 95 -5.91 -17.24 -1.86
CA GLU A 95 -4.57 -17.80 -1.68
C GLU A 95 -3.77 -17.04 -0.60
N LYS A 96 -3.80 -15.70 -0.61
CA LYS A 96 -3.07 -14.90 0.39
C LYS A 96 -3.66 -15.02 1.78
N LEU A 97 -4.98 -15.08 1.89
CA LEU A 97 -5.68 -15.33 3.14
C LEU A 97 -5.32 -16.71 3.75
N GLU A 98 -5.21 -17.74 2.90
CA GLU A 98 -4.78 -19.08 3.33
C GLU A 98 -3.30 -19.08 3.76
N MET A 99 -2.42 -18.49 2.96
CA MET A 99 -0.99 -18.38 3.24
C MET A 99 -0.71 -17.69 4.60
N LEU A 100 -1.54 -16.73 4.97
CA LEU A 100 -1.46 -15.99 6.22
C LEU A 100 -2.26 -16.63 7.37
N ASN A 101 -2.94 -17.76 7.14
CA ASN A 101 -3.81 -18.44 8.11
C ASN A 101 -4.89 -17.51 8.73
N ILE A 102 -5.50 -16.65 7.91
CA ILE A 102 -6.55 -15.69 8.34
C ILE A 102 -7.81 -15.77 7.47
N LYS A 103 -8.03 -16.91 6.80
CA LYS A 103 -9.13 -17.10 5.84
C LYS A 103 -10.51 -16.96 6.47
N GLU A 104 -10.65 -17.34 7.73
CA GLU A 104 -11.85 -17.17 8.53
C GLU A 104 -12.17 -15.70 8.83
N LEU A 105 -11.17 -14.80 8.78
CA LEU A 105 -11.34 -13.37 9.01
C LEU A 105 -11.81 -12.61 7.75
N LYS A 106 -11.87 -13.26 6.58
CA LYS A 106 -12.14 -12.62 5.28
C LYS A 106 -13.34 -11.65 5.28
N ASN A 107 -14.40 -11.96 6.03
CA ASN A 107 -15.65 -11.19 6.08
C ASN A 107 -15.70 -10.23 7.27
N LYS A 108 -14.69 -10.22 8.15
CA LYS A 108 -14.64 -9.35 9.31
C LYS A 108 -14.18 -7.95 8.91
N LEU A 109 -14.66 -6.95 9.63
CA LEU A 109 -14.14 -5.58 9.55
C LEU A 109 -12.87 -5.44 10.41
N PRO A 110 -11.98 -4.46 10.14
CA PRO A 110 -10.76 -4.21 10.91
C PRO A 110 -10.98 -4.08 12.42
N ILE A 111 -12.12 -3.55 12.87
CA ILE A 111 -12.44 -3.44 14.30
C ILE A 111 -12.63 -4.81 15.00
N HIS A 112 -12.83 -5.89 14.24
CA HIS A 112 -13.08 -7.25 14.75
C HIS A 112 -11.90 -8.20 14.60
N ILE A 113 -10.71 -7.69 14.27
CA ILE A 113 -9.47 -8.46 14.16
C ILE A 113 -8.43 -7.89 15.12
N SER A 114 -7.51 -8.73 15.58
CA SER A 114 -6.40 -8.27 16.43
C SER A 114 -5.42 -7.44 15.58
N GLY A 115 -4.63 -6.55 16.19
CA GLY A 115 -3.64 -5.77 15.43
C GLY A 115 -2.53 -6.60 14.76
N GLY A 116 -2.31 -7.86 15.17
CA GLY A 116 -1.35 -8.74 14.49
C GLY A 116 -1.93 -9.49 13.29
N GLN A 117 -3.26 -9.45 13.11
CA GLN A 117 -4.01 -10.09 12.03
C GLN A 117 -4.33 -9.08 10.93
#